data_AF-A0A644XKN6-F1
#
_entry.id   AF-A0A644XKN6-F1
#
_cell.length_a   1.000
_cell.length_b   1.000
_cell.length_c   1.000
_cell.angle_alpha   90.00
_cell.angle_beta   90.00
_cell.angle_gamma   90.00
#
_symmetry.space_group_name_H-M   'P 1'
#
loop_
_entity.id
_entity.type
_entity.pdbx_description
1 polymer ?
#
loop_
_entity_poly.entity_id
_entity_poly.type
_entity_poly.pdbx_seq_one_letter_code
_entity_poly.pdbx_strand_id
1 'polypeptide(L)'
;MKIGIKYCGGCNPGYDRKKLVEKLISEHNEISYENAKDNIFYDIVAVINGCSRACSEHEPFKGTKKLFINSENDYSKFKGIIPSTKIMARRKSLLSWKEIYNERLLTAEEAVKKIKSNDRVVIGHAVGEPSYVVGKMVENKDQYENVEIVHMVAMGKGEYAQPGMEKHFRHNSIFVGACTRDAVSCGRGDFTPSFFYEVPRLFRTSMPVDVALIQVTPPDEHGYCSLGVSVDYTKTAAQEAKTVIAQVNDQMPRTMGDTFLHVSEIDCFVEHSAPIIELSAPKIGEIEKAIGENCASLVSDGDTLQLGIGAIPDAVLLFLKDKKDLGIHSEMFSDGVVELFEAGVVTNKKKTLHPGKMIVAFLMGSKKLYDFVNNNPMVEMYPVDYVNNPTVIMKNDNMVSINSCVQVDLMGQVCSESIGLKQISGVGGQVDFVRGVTMAKNGKSIMAMPSTAAKGTVSKIVPLLDEGAAVTTSRNDVDYVVTEYGVAHLKGKTLRDRARALINIAHPDFRDELVKEFEKRFSTKF
;
A
#
# COMPACT_ATOMS: atom_id res chain seq x y z
N MET A 1 15.39 27.28 -13.10
CA MET A 1 16.75 27.46 -13.65
C MET A 1 17.10 28.93 -13.49
N LYS A 2 18.17 29.21 -12.75
CA LYS A 2 18.69 30.53 -12.45
C LYS A 2 20.06 30.68 -13.09
N ILE A 3 20.20 31.65 -13.99
CA ILE A 3 21.45 31.90 -14.73
C ILE A 3 22.09 33.20 -14.25
N GLY A 4 23.34 33.09 -13.78
CA GLY A 4 24.16 34.24 -13.43
C GLY A 4 24.94 34.74 -14.64
N ILE A 5 24.74 36.00 -15.02
CA ILE A 5 25.46 36.66 -16.12
C ILE A 5 26.66 37.42 -15.58
N LYS A 6 27.84 37.12 -16.10
CA LYS A 6 29.07 37.87 -15.82
C LYS A 6 29.59 38.48 -17.11
N TYR A 7 29.74 39.81 -17.14
CA TYR A 7 30.39 40.52 -18.24
C TYR A 7 31.89 40.64 -17.97
N CYS A 8 32.73 40.23 -18.92
CA CYS A 8 34.18 40.50 -18.89
C CYS A 8 34.48 41.84 -19.58
N GLY A 9 35.29 42.68 -18.93
CA GLY A 9 35.36 44.12 -19.21
C GLY A 9 36.38 44.64 -20.23
N GLY A 10 37.28 43.86 -20.87
CA GLY A 10 38.49 44.57 -21.37
C GLY A 10 39.33 44.05 -22.53
N CYS A 11 38.87 43.20 -23.45
CA CYS A 11 39.76 42.75 -24.55
C CYS A 11 39.18 42.85 -25.97
N ASN A 12 37.89 43.15 -26.10
CA ASN A 12 37.24 43.31 -27.40
C ASN A 12 36.08 44.33 -27.25
N PRO A 13 36.33 45.61 -27.55
CA PRO A 13 35.32 46.67 -27.42
C PRO A 13 34.24 46.59 -28.51
N GLY A 14 34.50 45.94 -29.64
CA GLY A 14 33.53 45.78 -30.74
C GLY A 14 32.50 44.66 -30.52
N TYR A 15 32.67 43.83 -29.48
CA TYR A 15 31.70 42.78 -29.15
C TYR A 15 30.57 43.33 -28.28
N ASP A 16 29.37 43.41 -28.86
CA ASP A 16 28.17 43.85 -28.17
C ASP A 16 27.61 42.74 -27.25
N ARG A 17 28.20 42.69 -26.06
CA ARG A 17 27.84 41.72 -25.01
C ARG A 17 26.40 41.93 -24.55
N LYS A 18 25.91 43.17 -24.58
CA LYS A 18 24.58 43.51 -24.08
C LYS A 18 23.52 42.98 -25.04
N LYS A 19 23.70 43.18 -26.35
CA LYS A 19 22.83 42.63 -27.39
C LYS A 19 22.73 41.11 -27.34
N LEU A 20 23.82 40.41 -27.04
CA LEU A 20 23.79 38.95 -26.86
C LEU A 20 22.91 38.56 -25.65
N VAL A 21 23.08 39.21 -24.51
CA VAL A 21 22.28 38.91 -23.32
C VAL A 21 20.82 39.30 -23.52
N GLU A 22 20.54 40.42 -24.19
CA GLU A 22 19.18 40.80 -24.59
C GLU A 22 18.55 39.75 -25.51
N LYS A 23 19.31 39.18 -26.46
CA LYS A 23 18.88 38.06 -27.30
C LYS A 23 18.63 36.78 -26.50
N LEU A 24 19.47 36.48 -25.50
CA LEU A 24 19.26 35.34 -24.60
C LEU A 24 17.96 35.50 -23.79
N ILE A 25 17.74 36.68 -23.22
CA ILE A 25 16.54 36.99 -22.44
C ILE A 25 15.30 36.97 -23.34
N SER A 26 15.39 37.48 -24.58
CA SER A 26 14.24 37.50 -25.49
C SER A 26 13.87 36.11 -26.02
N GLU A 27 14.84 35.25 -26.35
CA GLU A 27 14.57 33.88 -26.82
C GLU A 27 14.18 32.91 -25.67
N HIS A 28 14.54 33.23 -24.41
CA HIS A 28 14.34 32.35 -23.26
C HIS A 28 13.85 33.11 -22.01
N ASN A 29 12.77 33.88 -22.15
CA ASN A 29 12.23 34.77 -21.12
C ASN A 29 11.70 34.06 -19.85
N GLU A 30 11.57 32.74 -19.87
CA GLU A 30 11.18 31.88 -18.74
C GLU A 30 12.29 31.60 -17.74
N ILE A 31 13.53 31.88 -18.11
CA ILE A 31 14.70 31.66 -17.25
C ILE A 31 14.93 32.92 -16.43
N SER A 32 15.24 32.76 -15.15
CA SER A 32 15.65 33.88 -14.31
C SER A 32 17.10 34.22 -14.60
N TYR A 33 17.34 35.45 -15.08
CA TYR A 33 18.68 36.00 -15.31
C TYR A 33 18.96 37.10 -14.30
N GLU A 34 20.16 37.09 -13.75
CA GLU A 34 20.67 38.21 -12.96
C GLU A 34 22.18 38.36 -13.16
N ASN A 35 22.72 39.53 -12.84
CA ASN A 35 24.17 39.67 -12.76
C ASN A 35 24.72 38.74 -11.67
N ALA A 36 25.73 37.95 -12.00
CA ALA A 36 26.31 36.96 -11.09
C ALA A 36 26.92 37.63 -9.85
N LYS A 37 26.67 37.06 -8.67
CA LYS A 37 27.17 37.52 -7.37
C LYS A 37 27.98 36.44 -6.67
N ASP A 38 29.06 36.82 -5.97
CA ASP A 38 30.05 35.89 -5.41
C ASP A 38 29.48 34.89 -4.37
N ASN A 39 28.38 35.24 -3.71
CA ASN A 39 27.76 34.45 -2.64
C ASN A 39 26.47 33.71 -3.08
N ILE A 40 26.18 33.64 -4.39
CA ILE A 40 25.00 32.95 -4.91
C ILE A 40 25.44 31.75 -5.74
N PHE A 41 24.80 30.60 -5.52
CA PHE A 41 24.96 29.41 -6.35
C PHE A 41 23.96 29.45 -7.52
N TYR A 42 24.46 29.30 -8.74
CA TYR A 42 23.64 29.32 -9.96
C TYR A 42 23.56 27.94 -10.61
N ASP A 43 22.48 27.66 -11.35
CA ASP A 43 22.41 26.45 -12.18
C ASP A 43 23.44 26.52 -13.32
N ILE A 44 23.56 27.72 -13.93
CA ILE A 44 24.54 28.03 -14.96
C ILE A 44 25.11 29.42 -14.68
N VAL A 45 26.43 29.56 -14.76
CA VAL A 45 27.10 30.87 -14.83
C VAL A 45 27.55 31.10 -16.27
N ALA A 46 26.98 32.10 -16.93
CA ALA A 46 27.34 32.50 -18.28
C ALA A 46 28.30 33.70 -18.22
N VAL A 47 29.54 33.47 -18.62
CA VAL A 47 30.60 34.48 -18.68
C VAL A 47 30.70 34.96 -20.13
N ILE A 48 30.32 36.22 -20.36
CA ILE A 48 30.22 36.83 -21.68
C ILE A 48 31.50 37.61 -21.98
N ASN A 49 32.39 37.01 -22.79
CA ASN A 49 33.78 37.43 -22.91
C ASN A 49 34.16 37.59 -24.38
N GLY A 50 34.28 38.79 -24.91
CA GLY A 50 34.62 38.96 -26.34
C GLY A 50 36.01 38.49 -26.80
N CYS A 51 36.74 37.65 -26.04
CA CYS A 51 38.06 37.12 -26.38
C CYS A 51 38.22 35.64 -25.97
N SER A 52 39.17 34.94 -26.57
CA SER A 52 39.46 33.52 -26.33
C SER A 52 40.42 33.24 -25.17
N ARG A 53 40.72 34.22 -24.30
CA ARG A 53 41.77 34.08 -23.26
C ARG A 53 41.26 33.46 -21.95
N ALA A 54 42.16 32.68 -21.30
CA ALA A 54 41.96 31.92 -20.06
C ALA A 54 41.72 32.73 -18.77
N CYS A 55 41.79 34.07 -18.80
CA CYS A 55 41.57 34.90 -17.61
C CYS A 55 40.15 34.75 -17.04
N SER A 56 39.18 34.38 -17.87
CA SER A 56 37.80 34.14 -17.46
C SER A 56 37.58 32.79 -16.75
N GLU A 57 38.49 31.83 -16.90
CA GLU A 57 38.37 30.51 -16.27
C GLU A 57 38.56 30.56 -14.74
N HIS A 58 39.17 31.64 -14.23
CA HIS A 58 39.50 31.85 -12.83
C HIS A 58 38.43 32.67 -12.08
N GLU A 59 37.28 32.93 -12.70
CA GLU A 59 36.19 33.71 -12.09
C GLU A 59 35.58 32.95 -10.89
N PRO A 60 35.41 33.59 -9.72
CA PRO A 60 35.09 32.92 -8.46
C PRO A 60 33.63 32.45 -8.32
N PHE A 61 32.76 32.79 -9.28
CA PHE A 61 31.34 32.46 -9.21
C PHE A 61 31.07 30.96 -9.18
N LYS A 62 30.11 30.53 -8.36
CA LYS A 62 29.78 29.12 -8.14
C LYS A 62 28.51 28.74 -8.91
N GLY A 63 28.57 27.63 -9.63
CA GLY A 63 27.39 27.03 -10.24
C GLY A 63 27.65 25.65 -10.81
N THR A 64 26.58 24.92 -11.12
CA THR A 64 26.66 23.52 -11.61
C THR A 64 27.43 23.43 -12.93
N LYS A 65 27.36 24.49 -13.77
CA LYS A 65 28.14 24.60 -15.01
C LYS A 65 28.56 26.05 -15.27
N LYS A 66 29.77 26.25 -15.79
CA LYS A 66 30.26 27.54 -16.29
C LYS A 66 30.30 27.52 -17.83
N LEU A 67 29.78 28.56 -18.47
CA LEU A 67 29.78 28.72 -19.91
C LEU A 67 30.51 29.98 -20.31
N PHE A 68 31.42 29.84 -21.27
CA PHE A 68 32.18 30.94 -21.85
C PHE A 68 31.64 31.23 -23.24
N ILE A 69 31.11 32.45 -23.43
CA ILE A 69 30.50 32.88 -24.69
C ILE A 69 31.37 33.98 -25.26
N ASN A 70 32.05 33.67 -26.38
CA ASN A 70 33.11 34.53 -26.91
C ASN A 70 32.76 35.24 -28.21
N SER A 71 31.67 34.82 -28.85
CA SER A 71 31.15 35.39 -30.09
C SER A 71 29.65 35.06 -30.24
N GLU A 72 28.96 35.67 -31.20
CA GLU A 72 27.59 35.28 -31.54
C GLU A 72 27.49 33.81 -32.02
N ASN A 73 28.57 33.24 -32.57
CA ASN A 73 28.60 31.85 -33.01
C ASN A 73 28.60 30.84 -31.85
N ASP A 74 29.04 31.26 -30.67
CA ASP A 74 29.01 30.46 -29.44
C ASP A 74 27.61 30.36 -28.83
N TYR A 75 26.62 31.09 -29.37
CA TYR A 75 25.22 31.02 -28.94
C TYR A 75 24.63 29.61 -29.04
N SER A 76 25.12 28.80 -30.00
CA SER A 76 24.77 27.38 -30.14
C SER A 76 25.11 26.55 -28.89
N LYS A 77 26.18 26.91 -28.17
CA LYS A 77 26.56 26.27 -26.89
C LYS A 77 25.51 26.51 -25.80
N PHE A 78 24.76 27.61 -25.87
CA PHE A 78 23.65 27.90 -24.96
C PHE A 78 22.40 27.07 -25.32
N LYS A 79 22.06 26.98 -26.61
CA LYS A 79 20.93 26.16 -27.10
C LYS A 79 21.07 24.68 -26.77
N GLY A 80 22.30 24.14 -26.77
CA GLY A 80 22.55 22.73 -26.42
C GLY A 80 22.42 22.41 -24.93
N ILE A 81 22.29 23.42 -24.06
CA ILE A 81 22.30 23.26 -22.60
C ILE A 81 20.95 23.62 -21.99
N ILE A 82 20.23 24.55 -22.61
CA ILE A 82 18.82 24.74 -22.30
C ILE A 82 18.07 23.51 -22.81
N PRO A 83 17.41 22.73 -21.93
CA PRO A 83 16.71 21.54 -22.38
C PRO A 83 15.63 21.92 -23.39
N SER A 84 15.80 21.50 -24.64
CA SER A 84 14.79 21.62 -25.72
C SER A 84 13.48 20.90 -25.37
N THR A 85 13.49 20.07 -24.32
CA THR A 85 12.33 19.44 -23.70
C THR A 85 11.33 20.42 -23.06
N LYS A 86 11.73 21.67 -22.72
CA LYS A 86 10.81 22.62 -22.08
C LYS A 86 9.86 23.37 -23.01
N ILE A 87 10.14 23.49 -24.31
CA ILE A 87 9.20 24.12 -25.25
C ILE A 87 7.99 23.21 -25.51
N MET A 88 8.17 21.88 -25.49
CA MET A 88 7.06 20.92 -25.44
C MET A 88 6.37 20.88 -24.06
N ALA A 89 7.12 21.02 -22.97
CA ALA A 89 6.55 21.08 -21.62
C ALA A 89 5.68 22.33 -21.39
N ARG A 90 6.02 23.49 -22.00
CA ARG A 90 5.23 24.73 -21.90
C ARG A 90 3.89 24.67 -22.65
N ARG A 91 3.78 23.85 -23.71
CA ARG A 91 2.48 23.54 -24.35
C ARG A 91 1.63 22.60 -23.50
N LYS A 92 2.24 21.60 -22.86
CA LYS A 92 1.54 20.73 -21.90
C LYS A 92 1.15 21.44 -20.59
N SER A 93 1.85 22.50 -20.18
CA SER A 93 1.57 23.26 -18.95
C SER A 93 0.54 24.40 -19.10
N LEU A 94 -0.13 24.51 -20.25
CA LEU A 94 -1.24 25.45 -20.49
C LEU A 94 -2.58 24.74 -20.62
N LEU A 95 -2.60 23.41 -20.66
CA LEU A 95 -3.83 22.65 -20.69
C LEU A 95 -4.46 22.69 -19.29
N SER A 96 -5.71 23.13 -19.25
CA SER A 96 -6.58 22.91 -18.10
C SER A 96 -6.67 21.42 -17.79
N TRP A 97 -6.97 21.08 -16.53
CA TRP A 97 -7.14 19.69 -16.13
C TRP A 97 -8.19 18.96 -17.00
N LYS A 98 -9.21 19.68 -17.48
CA LYS A 98 -10.25 19.16 -18.38
C LYS A 98 -9.70 18.78 -19.75
N GLU A 99 -8.81 19.60 -20.31
CA GLU A 99 -8.15 19.28 -21.58
C GLU A 99 -7.21 18.08 -21.41
N ILE A 100 -6.45 18.00 -20.31
CA ILE A 100 -5.61 16.84 -20.00
C ILE A 100 -6.45 15.57 -19.91
N TYR A 101 -7.57 15.61 -19.19
CA TYR A 101 -8.48 14.48 -19.04
C TYR A 101 -9.03 14.02 -20.39
N ASN A 102 -9.58 14.95 -21.18
CA ASN A 102 -10.16 14.64 -22.49
C ASN A 102 -9.14 14.11 -23.49
N GLU A 103 -7.89 14.60 -23.48
CA GLU A 103 -6.80 14.08 -24.34
C GLU A 103 -6.37 12.65 -23.97
N ARG A 104 -6.58 12.24 -22.72
CA ARG A 104 -6.16 10.94 -22.18
C ARG A 104 -7.31 9.96 -21.99
N LEU A 105 -8.54 10.37 -22.34
CA LEU A 105 -9.72 9.51 -22.30
C LEU A 105 -9.69 8.54 -23.48
N LEU A 106 -9.71 7.24 -23.17
CA LEU A 106 -9.62 6.15 -24.14
C LEU A 106 -10.73 5.13 -23.92
N THR A 107 -11.02 4.34 -24.95
CA THR A 107 -11.76 3.09 -24.74
C THR A 107 -10.90 2.09 -23.96
N ALA A 108 -11.53 1.12 -23.29
CA ALA A 108 -10.80 0.09 -22.58
C ALA A 108 -9.90 -0.72 -23.52
N GLU A 109 -10.40 -1.04 -24.73
CA GLU A 109 -9.68 -1.75 -25.78
C GLU A 109 -8.43 -1.00 -26.27
N GLU A 110 -8.45 0.34 -26.28
CA GLU A 110 -7.27 1.15 -26.61
C GLU A 110 -6.31 1.25 -25.43
N ALA A 111 -6.82 1.38 -24.21
CA ALA A 111 -6.01 1.48 -23.01
C ALA A 111 -5.17 0.21 -22.79
N VAL A 112 -5.79 -0.98 -22.90
CA VAL A 112 -5.09 -2.25 -22.64
C VAL A 112 -4.02 -2.57 -23.70
N LYS A 113 -4.05 -1.95 -24.89
CA LYS A 113 -2.98 -2.07 -25.90
C LYS A 113 -1.68 -1.38 -25.50
N LYS A 114 -1.68 -0.57 -24.45
CA LYS A 114 -0.47 0.05 -23.90
C LYS A 114 0.37 -0.92 -23.07
N ILE A 115 -0.24 -2.02 -22.61
CA ILE A 115 0.44 -3.14 -21.97
C ILE A 115 1.18 -3.93 -23.04
N LYS A 116 2.43 -4.28 -22.77
CA LYS A 116 3.32 -5.01 -23.67
C LYS A 116 3.77 -6.32 -23.05
N SER A 117 4.15 -7.28 -23.90
CA SER A 117 4.78 -8.51 -23.45
C SER A 117 5.98 -8.23 -22.54
N ASN A 118 6.10 -8.99 -21.45
CA ASN A 118 7.10 -8.83 -20.39
C ASN A 118 6.93 -7.61 -19.46
N ASP A 119 5.85 -6.83 -19.59
CA ASP A 119 5.55 -5.79 -18.61
C ASP A 119 5.16 -6.42 -17.26
N ARG A 120 5.55 -5.77 -16.16
CA ARG A 120 4.94 -5.97 -14.84
C ARG A 120 3.74 -5.04 -14.68
N VAL A 121 2.57 -5.66 -14.57
CA VAL A 121 1.30 -4.99 -14.34
C VAL A 121 0.91 -5.15 -12.87
N VAL A 122 0.84 -4.03 -12.14
CA VAL A 122 0.32 -4.00 -10.76
C VAL A 122 -1.15 -3.61 -10.79
N ILE A 123 -1.99 -4.45 -10.18
CA ILE A 123 -3.44 -4.22 -10.10
C ILE A 123 -3.80 -3.65 -8.73
N GLY A 124 -4.66 -2.63 -8.73
CA GLY A 124 -5.25 -2.03 -7.55
C GLY A 124 -5.79 -3.09 -6.57
N HIS A 125 -5.55 -2.86 -5.29
CA HIS A 125 -5.75 -3.87 -4.26
C HIS A 125 -7.23 -4.15 -3.96
N ALA A 126 -7.55 -5.42 -3.66
CA ALA A 126 -8.85 -5.84 -3.15
C ALA A 126 -10.02 -5.34 -3.99
N VAL A 127 -10.99 -4.66 -3.37
CA VAL A 127 -12.20 -4.14 -4.03
C VAL A 127 -11.94 -2.87 -4.87
N GLY A 128 -10.72 -2.32 -4.82
CA GLY A 128 -10.24 -1.26 -5.70
C GLY A 128 -9.77 -1.77 -7.07
N GLU A 129 -9.80 -3.08 -7.31
CA GLU A 129 -9.50 -3.70 -8.60
C GLU A 129 -10.36 -3.08 -9.74
N PRO A 130 -9.76 -2.49 -10.79
CA PRO A 130 -10.49 -1.96 -11.95
C PRO A 130 -10.98 -3.10 -12.85
N SER A 131 -12.01 -3.82 -12.37
CA SER A 131 -12.48 -5.09 -12.92
C SER A 131 -12.86 -5.03 -14.40
N TYR A 132 -13.37 -3.90 -14.89
CA TYR A 132 -13.70 -3.73 -16.30
C TYR A 132 -12.44 -3.69 -17.18
N VAL A 133 -11.43 -2.90 -16.77
CA VAL A 133 -10.14 -2.82 -17.47
C VAL A 133 -9.38 -4.15 -17.38
N VAL A 134 -9.40 -4.82 -16.23
CA VAL A 134 -8.80 -6.15 -16.05
C VAL A 134 -9.46 -7.19 -16.96
N GLY A 135 -10.79 -7.21 -17.05
CA GLY A 135 -11.51 -8.09 -17.98
C GLY A 135 -11.09 -7.86 -19.44
N LYS A 136 -10.96 -6.59 -19.83
CA LYS A 136 -10.52 -6.19 -21.18
C LYS A 136 -9.07 -6.57 -21.48
N MET A 137 -8.20 -6.52 -20.47
CA MET A 137 -6.83 -7.02 -20.57
C MET A 137 -6.85 -8.55 -20.82
N VAL A 138 -7.65 -9.30 -20.06
CA VAL A 138 -7.75 -10.77 -20.27
C VAL A 138 -8.33 -11.11 -21.65
N GLU A 139 -9.35 -10.38 -22.13
CA GLU A 139 -9.88 -10.53 -23.49
C GLU A 139 -8.81 -10.30 -24.56
N ASN A 140 -7.86 -9.38 -24.31
CA ASN A 140 -6.78 -9.04 -25.24
C ASN A 140 -5.52 -9.93 -25.09
N LYS A 141 -5.62 -11.07 -24.38
CA LYS A 141 -4.48 -11.95 -24.07
C LYS A 141 -3.60 -12.36 -25.25
N ASP A 142 -4.17 -12.52 -26.45
CA ASP A 142 -3.44 -12.97 -27.64
C ASP A 142 -2.39 -11.95 -28.12
N GLN A 143 -2.46 -10.71 -27.63
CA GLN A 143 -1.44 -9.67 -27.86
C GLN A 143 -0.29 -9.70 -26.85
N TYR A 144 -0.36 -10.58 -25.84
CA TYR A 144 0.56 -10.63 -24.73
C TYR A 144 1.30 -11.96 -24.67
N GLU A 145 2.56 -11.86 -24.25
CA GLU A 145 3.39 -12.98 -23.85
C GLU A 145 4.12 -12.60 -22.56
N ASN A 146 4.06 -13.48 -21.55
CA ASN A 146 4.79 -13.32 -20.30
C ASN A 146 4.56 -11.96 -19.57
N VAL A 147 3.32 -11.46 -19.53
CA VAL A 147 2.99 -10.29 -18.72
C VAL A 147 2.89 -10.70 -17.26
N GLU A 148 3.68 -10.09 -16.38
CA GLU A 148 3.65 -10.39 -14.95
C GLU A 148 2.49 -9.64 -14.28
N ILE A 149 1.60 -10.36 -13.61
CA ILE A 149 0.47 -9.78 -12.88
C ILE A 149 0.75 -9.81 -11.39
N VAL A 150 0.86 -8.63 -10.78
CA VAL A 150 1.17 -8.47 -9.35
C VAL A 150 0.00 -7.79 -8.62
N HIS A 151 -0.45 -8.42 -7.55
CA HIS A 151 -1.42 -7.86 -6.61
C HIS A 151 -1.36 -8.61 -5.27
N MET A 152 -2.10 -8.10 -4.28
CA MET A 152 -2.40 -8.83 -3.04
C MET A 152 -3.77 -9.49 -3.12
N VAL A 153 -4.73 -9.20 -2.24
CA VAL A 153 -6.04 -9.88 -2.28
C VAL A 153 -6.75 -9.53 -3.59
N ALA A 154 -6.99 -10.52 -4.45
CA ALA A 154 -7.83 -10.37 -5.64
C ALA A 154 -9.30 -10.62 -5.27
N MET A 155 -10.17 -9.68 -5.64
CA MET A 155 -11.62 -9.76 -5.40
C MET A 155 -12.43 -9.84 -6.71
N GLY A 156 -11.81 -9.54 -7.85
CA GLY A 156 -12.39 -9.79 -9.16
C GLY A 156 -12.29 -11.26 -9.56
N LYS A 157 -12.51 -11.52 -10.86
CA LYS A 157 -12.63 -12.89 -11.40
C LYS A 157 -11.31 -13.68 -11.41
N GLY A 158 -10.16 -13.01 -11.36
CA GLY A 158 -8.84 -13.67 -11.42
C GLY A 158 -8.61 -14.51 -12.68
N GLU A 159 -9.22 -14.13 -13.82
CA GLU A 159 -9.21 -14.93 -15.05
C GLU A 159 -7.80 -15.06 -15.65
N TYR A 160 -6.93 -14.06 -15.47
CA TYR A 160 -5.52 -14.10 -15.86
C TYR A 160 -4.72 -15.22 -15.17
N ALA A 161 -5.22 -15.75 -14.03
CA ALA A 161 -4.57 -16.81 -13.27
C ALA A 161 -5.21 -18.18 -13.50
N GLN A 162 -6.07 -18.36 -14.50
CA GLN A 162 -6.73 -19.64 -14.81
C GLN A 162 -5.91 -20.52 -15.77
N PRO A 163 -6.16 -21.85 -15.82
CA PRO A 163 -5.45 -22.74 -16.74
C PRO A 163 -5.59 -22.30 -18.20
N GLY A 164 -4.52 -22.39 -18.97
CA GLY A 164 -4.46 -21.93 -20.37
C GLY A 164 -4.07 -20.46 -20.54
N MET A 165 -3.83 -19.72 -19.44
CA MET A 165 -3.35 -18.34 -19.48
C MET A 165 -1.83 -18.20 -19.36
N GLU A 166 -1.11 -19.29 -19.08
CA GLU A 166 0.30 -19.29 -18.67
C GLU A 166 1.25 -18.74 -19.74
N LYS A 167 0.87 -18.83 -21.02
CA LYS A 167 1.61 -18.21 -22.12
C LYS A 167 1.55 -16.67 -22.05
N HIS A 168 0.41 -16.15 -21.63
CA HIS A 168 0.07 -14.73 -21.70
C HIS A 168 0.43 -14.01 -20.41
N PHE A 169 0.12 -14.62 -19.27
CA PHE A 169 0.24 -14.03 -17.95
C PHE A 169 1.02 -14.93 -16.99
N ARG A 170 1.88 -14.32 -16.19
CA ARG A 170 2.51 -14.94 -15.02
C ARG A 170 2.03 -14.23 -13.76
N HIS A 171 1.14 -14.88 -13.01
CA HIS A 171 0.67 -14.32 -11.73
C HIS A 171 1.76 -14.44 -10.67
N ASN A 172 2.26 -13.31 -10.16
CA ASN A 172 3.18 -13.24 -9.03
C ASN A 172 2.47 -12.53 -7.87
N SER A 173 1.96 -13.32 -6.94
CA SER A 173 1.16 -12.80 -5.83
C SER A 173 2.02 -12.36 -4.66
N ILE A 174 1.67 -11.23 -4.02
CA ILE A 174 2.22 -10.87 -2.71
C ILE A 174 1.27 -11.31 -1.57
N PHE A 175 0.04 -11.70 -1.91
CA PHE A 175 -0.94 -12.30 -1.00
C PHE A 175 -1.96 -13.09 -1.83
N VAL A 176 -1.98 -14.43 -1.73
CA VAL A 176 -2.89 -15.20 -2.60
C VAL A 176 -4.34 -15.14 -2.11
N GLY A 177 -5.28 -14.96 -3.04
CA GLY A 177 -6.72 -14.98 -2.79
C GLY A 177 -7.34 -16.33 -3.15
N ALA A 178 -8.62 -16.53 -2.84
CA ALA A 178 -9.34 -17.77 -3.17
C ALA A 178 -9.36 -18.05 -4.68
N CYS A 179 -9.51 -17.02 -5.52
CA CYS A 179 -9.58 -17.17 -6.98
C CYS A 179 -8.22 -17.38 -7.66
N THR A 180 -7.10 -17.09 -6.99
CA THR A 180 -5.76 -17.16 -7.60
C THR A 180 -4.80 -18.13 -6.90
N ARG A 181 -5.10 -18.62 -5.68
CA ARG A 181 -4.20 -19.53 -4.94
C ARG A 181 -3.86 -20.82 -5.67
N ASP A 182 -4.79 -21.35 -6.46
CA ASP A 182 -4.58 -22.59 -7.20
C ASP A 182 -3.54 -22.42 -8.31
N ALA A 183 -3.34 -21.19 -8.81
CA ALA A 183 -2.26 -20.90 -9.75
C ALA A 183 -0.89 -21.13 -9.10
N VAL A 184 -0.71 -20.68 -7.85
CA VAL A 184 0.53 -20.88 -7.09
C VAL A 184 0.72 -22.35 -6.73
N SER A 185 -0.31 -23.01 -6.19
CA SER A 185 -0.16 -24.42 -5.78
C SER A 185 0.07 -25.40 -6.93
N CYS A 186 -0.28 -25.02 -8.16
CA CYS A 186 -0.07 -25.84 -9.37
C CYS A 186 1.12 -25.36 -10.23
N GLY A 187 1.96 -24.45 -9.73
CA GLY A 187 3.17 -23.96 -10.43
C GLY A 187 2.90 -23.00 -11.60
N ARG A 188 1.66 -22.58 -11.83
CA ARG A 188 1.25 -21.63 -12.88
C ARG A 188 1.50 -20.17 -12.48
N GLY A 189 1.63 -19.89 -11.20
CA GLY A 189 2.03 -18.60 -10.64
C GLY A 189 3.09 -18.74 -9.57
N ASP A 190 3.56 -17.59 -9.12
CA ASP A 190 4.57 -17.41 -8.07
C ASP A 190 3.96 -16.72 -6.83
N PHE A 191 4.68 -16.81 -5.72
CA PHE A 191 4.38 -16.09 -4.49
C PHE A 191 5.64 -15.35 -4.03
N THR A 192 5.55 -14.03 -3.92
CA THR A 192 6.60 -13.16 -3.38
C THR A 192 6.27 -12.82 -1.93
N PRO A 193 6.97 -13.39 -0.93
CA PRO A 193 6.72 -13.06 0.47
C PRO A 193 7.18 -11.62 0.76
N SER A 194 6.28 -10.80 1.28
CA SER A 194 6.58 -9.45 1.74
C SER A 194 5.63 -9.05 2.85
N PHE A 195 6.14 -8.34 3.87
CA PHE A 195 5.28 -7.58 4.75
C PHE A 195 4.53 -6.52 3.95
N PHE A 196 3.29 -6.23 4.33
CA PHE A 196 2.44 -5.32 3.55
C PHE A 196 3.00 -3.89 3.57
N TYR A 197 3.47 -3.39 4.71
CA TYR A 197 4.10 -2.06 4.78
C TYR A 197 5.37 -1.92 3.91
N GLU A 198 5.99 -3.02 3.46
CA GLU A 198 7.19 -3.00 2.60
C GLU A 198 6.87 -3.06 1.10
N VAL A 199 5.64 -3.39 0.72
CA VAL A 199 5.24 -3.50 -0.70
C VAL A 199 5.48 -2.19 -1.47
N PRO A 200 5.14 -0.99 -0.94
CA PRO A 200 5.51 0.27 -1.58
C PRO A 200 7.03 0.40 -1.86
N ARG A 201 7.88 -0.08 -0.95
CA ARG A 201 9.34 -0.05 -1.16
C ARG A 201 9.78 -1.05 -2.23
N LEU A 202 9.15 -2.22 -2.32
CA LEU A 202 9.44 -3.18 -3.40
C LEU A 202 9.18 -2.54 -4.77
N PHE A 203 8.06 -1.84 -4.93
CA PHE A 203 7.74 -1.14 -6.19
C PHE A 203 8.71 -0.02 -6.56
N ARG A 204 9.31 0.65 -5.57
CA ARG A 204 10.37 1.64 -5.78
C ARG A 204 11.73 1.03 -6.10
N THR A 205 11.93 -0.27 -5.87
CA THR A 205 13.28 -0.87 -5.89
C THR A 205 13.35 -2.17 -6.69
N SER A 206 13.00 -3.31 -6.09
CA SER A 206 13.22 -4.64 -6.65
C SER A 206 12.11 -5.12 -7.59
N MET A 207 10.94 -4.50 -7.55
CA MET A 207 9.76 -4.84 -8.37
C MET A 207 9.26 -3.60 -9.13
N PRO A 208 10.05 -3.00 -10.02
CA PRO A 208 9.65 -1.80 -10.76
C PRO A 208 8.33 -2.02 -11.51
N VAL A 209 7.47 -1.01 -11.51
CA VAL A 209 6.12 -1.09 -12.07
C VAL A 209 6.13 -0.56 -13.50
N ASP A 210 5.80 -1.41 -14.48
CA ASP A 210 5.66 -0.96 -15.86
C ASP A 210 4.29 -0.32 -16.07
N VAL A 211 3.23 -1.01 -15.62
CA VAL A 211 1.86 -0.53 -15.74
C VAL A 211 1.13 -0.66 -14.40
N ALA A 212 0.45 0.39 -13.95
CA ALA A 212 -0.50 0.33 -12.85
C ALA A 212 -1.93 0.38 -13.39
N LEU A 213 -2.73 -0.62 -13.06
CA LEU A 213 -4.18 -0.61 -13.29
C LEU A 213 -4.87 -0.22 -12.00
N ILE A 214 -5.45 0.98 -11.96
CA ILE A 214 -6.11 1.52 -10.77
C ILE A 214 -7.58 1.86 -11.05
N GLN A 215 -8.37 1.99 -9.99
CA GLN A 215 -9.72 2.52 -10.06
C GLN A 215 -9.81 3.80 -9.24
N VAL A 216 -10.51 4.80 -9.77
CA VAL A 216 -10.62 6.13 -9.16
C VAL A 216 -12.00 6.73 -9.32
N THR A 217 -12.32 7.73 -8.50
CA THR A 217 -13.47 8.61 -8.72
C THR A 217 -13.28 9.47 -9.98
N PRO A 218 -14.36 10.06 -10.53
CA PRO A 218 -14.25 11.20 -11.42
C PRO A 218 -13.41 12.33 -10.79
N PRO A 219 -12.69 13.12 -11.59
CA PRO A 219 -11.95 14.26 -11.08
C PRO A 219 -12.90 15.33 -10.50
N ASP A 220 -12.49 15.95 -9.39
CA ASP A 220 -13.19 17.08 -8.78
C ASP A 220 -12.97 18.41 -9.54
N GLU A 221 -13.49 19.51 -9.01
CA GLU A 221 -13.36 20.85 -9.62
C GLU A 221 -11.90 21.31 -9.80
N HIS A 222 -10.97 20.69 -9.06
CA HIS A 222 -9.54 20.98 -9.08
C HIS A 222 -8.74 19.95 -9.88
N GLY A 223 -9.40 18.98 -10.53
CA GLY A 223 -8.75 17.96 -11.34
C GLY A 223 -8.17 16.80 -10.52
N TYR A 224 -8.60 16.59 -9.29
CA TYR A 224 -8.16 15.46 -8.46
C TYR A 224 -9.16 14.32 -8.49
N CYS A 225 -8.66 13.14 -8.83
CA CYS A 225 -9.32 11.87 -8.62
C CYS A 225 -8.97 11.32 -7.23
N SER A 226 -9.86 10.57 -6.60
CA SER A 226 -9.56 9.80 -5.38
C SER A 226 -9.46 8.31 -5.71
N LEU A 227 -8.49 7.61 -5.11
CA LEU A 227 -8.37 6.15 -5.16
C LEU A 227 -9.50 5.41 -4.40
N GLY A 228 -10.29 6.14 -3.62
CA GLY A 228 -11.44 5.61 -2.90
C GLY A 228 -11.07 4.52 -1.91
N VAL A 229 -11.53 3.29 -2.15
CA VAL A 229 -11.47 2.18 -1.19
C VAL A 229 -10.10 1.50 -1.06
N SER A 230 -9.14 1.76 -1.95
CA SER A 230 -7.82 1.12 -1.91
C SER A 230 -6.69 2.12 -2.16
N VAL A 231 -6.03 2.55 -1.07
CA VAL A 231 -4.89 3.48 -1.14
C VAL A 231 -3.59 2.71 -0.98
N ASP A 232 -3.48 1.94 0.11
CA ASP A 232 -2.47 0.91 0.38
C ASP A 232 -1.15 0.99 -0.39
N TYR A 233 -0.80 -0.02 -1.18
CA TYR A 233 0.28 0.05 -2.16
C TYR A 233 -0.19 0.69 -3.47
N THR A 234 -1.50 0.73 -3.74
CA THR A 234 -2.10 1.16 -5.00
C THR A 234 -1.64 2.57 -5.38
N LYS A 235 -1.55 3.48 -4.39
CA LYS A 235 -1.01 4.83 -4.60
C LYS A 235 0.44 4.83 -5.03
N THR A 236 1.29 4.06 -4.36
CA THR A 236 2.71 3.98 -4.73
C THR A 236 2.88 3.29 -6.09
N ALA A 237 2.10 2.25 -6.37
CA ALA A 237 2.11 1.61 -7.69
C ALA A 237 1.78 2.60 -8.80
N ALA A 238 0.78 3.47 -8.62
CA ALA A 238 0.46 4.52 -9.57
C ALA A 238 1.60 5.56 -9.72
N GLN A 239 2.23 5.96 -8.62
CA GLN A 239 3.32 6.96 -8.63
C GLN A 239 4.61 6.45 -9.29
N GLU A 240 4.91 5.16 -9.14
CA GLU A 240 6.13 4.54 -9.66
C GLU A 240 5.95 3.91 -11.05
N ALA A 241 4.70 3.76 -11.52
CA ALA A 241 4.42 3.16 -12.82
C ALA A 241 4.93 4.03 -13.98
N LYS A 242 5.43 3.37 -15.02
CA LYS A 242 5.72 4.04 -16.30
C LYS A 242 4.45 4.44 -17.05
N THR A 243 3.35 3.71 -16.80
CA THR A 243 2.03 4.01 -17.38
C THR A 243 0.93 3.71 -16.36
N VAL A 244 0.09 4.71 -16.08
CA VAL A 244 -1.09 4.56 -15.23
C VAL A 244 -2.35 4.49 -16.08
N ILE A 245 -3.09 3.39 -15.97
CA ILE A 245 -4.41 3.22 -16.58
C ILE A 245 -5.44 3.24 -15.47
N ALA A 246 -6.27 4.29 -15.45
CA ALA A 246 -7.28 4.49 -14.42
C ALA A 246 -8.69 4.20 -14.98
N GLN A 247 -9.39 3.25 -14.35
CA GLN A 247 -10.83 3.12 -14.51
C GLN A 247 -11.51 4.21 -13.67
N VAL A 248 -12.22 5.13 -14.34
CA VAL A 248 -12.97 6.20 -13.68
C VAL A 248 -14.38 5.69 -13.41
N ASN A 249 -14.73 5.53 -12.15
CA ASN A 249 -16.01 5.00 -11.69
C ASN A 249 -16.73 6.01 -10.79
N ASP A 250 -17.88 6.50 -11.23
CA ASP A 250 -18.71 7.47 -10.50
C ASP A 250 -19.39 6.87 -9.25
N GLN A 251 -19.34 5.55 -9.07
CA GLN A 251 -19.79 4.86 -7.85
C GLN A 251 -18.66 4.61 -6.82
N MET A 252 -17.40 4.93 -7.16
CA MET A 252 -16.29 4.89 -6.21
C MET A 252 -16.48 6.00 -5.15
N PRO A 253 -16.42 5.70 -3.83
CA PRO A 253 -16.49 6.74 -2.82
C PRO A 253 -15.23 7.62 -2.84
N ARG A 254 -15.41 8.93 -2.64
CA ARG A 254 -14.31 9.89 -2.52
C ARG A 254 -13.83 9.94 -1.07
N THR A 255 -12.81 9.15 -0.73
CA THR A 255 -12.26 9.04 0.63
C THR A 255 -11.22 10.13 0.90
N MET A 256 -11.11 10.59 2.15
CA MET A 256 -10.18 11.64 2.56
C MET A 256 -8.82 11.07 2.98
N GLY A 257 -7.84 11.94 3.22
CA GLY A 257 -6.46 11.52 3.54
C GLY A 257 -5.54 11.63 2.33
N ASP A 258 -4.51 10.78 2.28
CA ASP A 258 -3.54 10.77 1.19
C ASP A 258 -4.02 9.89 0.01
N THR A 259 -5.22 10.16 -0.49
CA THR A 259 -5.93 9.30 -1.48
C THR A 259 -5.91 9.84 -2.89
N PHE A 260 -5.55 11.12 -3.05
CA PHE A 260 -5.75 11.85 -4.29
C PHE A 260 -4.59 11.67 -5.28
N LEU A 261 -4.95 11.68 -6.56
CA LEU A 261 -4.08 11.77 -7.72
C LEU A 261 -4.65 12.84 -8.66
N HIS A 262 -3.84 13.80 -9.09
CA HIS A 262 -4.26 14.80 -10.08
C HIS A 262 -4.27 14.18 -11.49
N VAL A 263 -5.16 14.63 -12.37
CA VAL A 263 -5.25 14.09 -13.75
C VAL A 263 -3.94 14.16 -14.53
N SER A 264 -3.01 15.04 -14.17
CA SER A 264 -1.69 15.11 -14.79
C SER A 264 -0.81 13.89 -14.51
N GLU A 265 -1.08 13.18 -13.40
CA GLU A 265 -0.36 12.00 -12.92
C GLU A 265 -0.89 10.69 -13.52
N ILE A 266 -1.97 10.73 -14.30
CA ILE A 266 -2.61 9.54 -14.88
C ILE A 266 -2.49 9.58 -16.41
N ASP A 267 -1.96 8.53 -17.03
CA ASP A 267 -1.70 8.50 -18.47
C ASP A 267 -2.93 8.17 -19.33
N CYS A 268 -3.85 7.35 -18.81
CA CYS A 268 -5.04 6.90 -19.52
C CYS A 268 -6.25 6.84 -18.60
N PHE A 269 -7.38 7.38 -19.05
CA PHE A 269 -8.66 7.26 -18.37
C PHE A 269 -9.60 6.36 -19.17
N VAL A 270 -10.30 5.48 -18.48
CA VAL A 270 -11.37 4.65 -19.03
C VAL A 270 -12.60 4.82 -18.15
N GLU A 271 -13.62 5.50 -18.64
CA GLU A 271 -14.87 5.69 -17.89
C GLU A 271 -15.71 4.42 -17.87
N HIS A 272 -16.04 3.95 -16.68
CA HIS A 272 -16.94 2.81 -16.48
C HIS A 272 -17.62 2.89 -15.11
N SER A 273 -18.93 3.14 -15.13
CA SER A 273 -19.77 3.11 -13.93
C SER A 273 -20.15 1.68 -13.58
N ALA A 274 -19.77 1.24 -12.37
CA ALA A 274 -20.15 -0.07 -11.85
C ALA A 274 -20.18 -0.05 -10.31
N PRO A 275 -21.04 -0.85 -9.66
CA PRO A 275 -20.95 -1.04 -8.22
C PRO A 275 -19.56 -1.51 -7.80
N ILE A 276 -19.06 -0.99 -6.68
CA ILE A 276 -17.84 -1.50 -6.04
C ILE A 276 -18.11 -2.92 -5.57
N ILE A 277 -17.13 -3.82 -5.73
CA ILE A 277 -17.25 -5.21 -5.29
C ILE A 277 -17.56 -5.22 -3.79
N GLU A 278 -18.67 -5.85 -3.41
CA GLU A 278 -19.07 -5.97 -2.01
C GLU A 278 -18.59 -7.27 -1.39
N LEU A 279 -18.24 -7.21 -0.11
CA LEU A 279 -17.99 -8.39 0.71
C LEU A 279 -19.24 -8.71 1.55
N SER A 280 -19.79 -9.90 1.35
CA SER A 280 -20.92 -10.36 2.16
C SER A 280 -20.52 -10.62 3.60
N ALA A 281 -21.39 -10.22 4.53
CA ALA A 281 -21.20 -10.51 5.95
C ALA A 281 -21.11 -12.03 6.19
N PRO A 282 -20.11 -12.50 6.95
CA PRO A 282 -19.96 -13.90 7.29
C PRO A 282 -21.06 -14.36 8.25
N LYS A 283 -21.36 -15.65 8.27
CA LYS A 283 -22.19 -16.25 9.31
C LYS A 283 -21.37 -16.37 10.59
N ILE A 284 -21.88 -15.80 11.69
CA ILE A 284 -21.26 -15.88 13.01
C ILE A 284 -21.92 -17.04 13.78
N GLY A 285 -21.14 -18.10 14.05
CA GLY A 285 -21.58 -19.24 14.84
C GLY A 285 -21.27 -19.08 16.34
N GLU A 286 -21.60 -20.10 17.13
CA GLU A 286 -21.33 -20.10 18.58
C GLU A 286 -19.83 -20.15 18.90
N ILE A 287 -19.02 -20.82 18.07
CA ILE A 287 -17.56 -20.84 18.22
C ILE A 287 -17.01 -19.41 18.05
N GLU A 288 -17.41 -18.71 17.00
CA GLU A 288 -16.94 -17.35 16.75
C GLU A 288 -17.44 -16.38 17.82
N LYS A 289 -18.66 -16.54 18.33
CA LYS A 289 -19.15 -15.74 19.47
C LYS A 289 -18.31 -15.95 20.73
N ALA A 290 -18.00 -17.19 21.09
CA ALA A 290 -17.17 -17.48 22.26
C ALA A 290 -15.75 -16.90 22.12
N ILE A 291 -15.16 -17.00 20.92
CA ILE A 291 -13.89 -16.33 20.60
C ILE A 291 -14.04 -14.80 20.73
N GLY A 292 -15.11 -14.25 20.16
CA GLY A 292 -15.43 -12.83 20.17
C GLY A 292 -15.52 -12.26 21.59
N GLU A 293 -16.24 -12.95 22.48
CA GLU A 293 -16.37 -12.62 23.89
C GLU A 293 -15.02 -12.67 24.62
N ASN A 294 -14.24 -13.73 24.40
CA ASN A 294 -12.90 -13.87 24.98
C ASN A 294 -11.96 -12.75 24.52
N CYS A 295 -11.98 -12.38 23.24
CA CYS A 295 -11.22 -11.25 22.71
C CYS A 295 -11.70 -9.91 23.30
N ALA A 296 -13.02 -9.68 23.38
CA ALA A 296 -13.59 -8.45 23.93
C ALA A 296 -13.26 -8.24 25.41
N SER A 297 -13.03 -9.32 26.18
CA SER A 297 -12.55 -9.24 27.56
C SER A 297 -11.17 -8.59 27.70
N LEU A 298 -10.37 -8.58 26.63
CA LEU A 298 -9.05 -7.95 26.57
C LEU A 298 -9.10 -6.50 26.10
N VAL A 299 -10.25 -6.02 25.62
CA VAL A 299 -10.45 -4.65 25.15
C VAL A 299 -10.99 -3.77 26.27
N SER A 300 -10.33 -2.65 26.51
CA SER A 300 -10.71 -1.63 27.48
C SER A 300 -11.36 -0.41 26.81
N ASP A 301 -12.09 0.38 27.60
CA ASP A 301 -12.55 1.71 27.15
C ASP A 301 -11.35 2.58 26.75
N GLY A 302 -11.50 3.30 25.63
CA GLY A 302 -10.44 4.15 25.07
C GLY A 302 -9.36 3.43 24.26
N ASP A 303 -9.40 2.10 24.15
CA ASP A 303 -8.46 1.34 23.31
C ASP A 303 -8.60 1.72 21.82
N THR A 304 -7.48 1.69 21.08
CA THR A 304 -7.47 1.89 19.63
C THR A 304 -7.36 0.54 18.95
N LEU A 305 -8.28 0.22 18.04
CA LEU A 305 -8.40 -1.11 17.46
C LEU A 305 -7.80 -1.20 16.07
N GLN A 306 -7.14 -2.34 15.82
CA GLN A 306 -6.94 -2.93 14.52
C GLN A 306 -7.66 -4.28 14.49
N LEU A 307 -8.44 -4.50 13.44
CA LEU A 307 -9.12 -5.76 13.19
C LEU A 307 -9.24 -6.00 11.69
N GLY A 308 -9.22 -7.28 11.30
CA GLY A 308 -9.44 -7.70 9.91
C GLY A 308 -10.93 -7.87 9.58
N ILE A 309 -11.19 -8.69 8.58
CA ILE A 309 -12.54 -9.16 8.18
C ILE A 309 -12.77 -10.62 8.55
N GLY A 310 -14.04 -11.01 8.56
CA GLY A 310 -14.45 -12.39 8.73
C GLY A 310 -15.20 -12.61 10.05
N ALA A 311 -15.67 -13.84 10.24
CA ALA A 311 -16.60 -14.15 11.32
C ALA A 311 -16.05 -13.86 12.72
N ILE A 312 -14.73 -14.00 12.93
CA ILE A 312 -14.10 -13.72 14.22
C ILE A 312 -14.01 -12.22 14.50
N PRO A 313 -13.39 -11.36 13.65
CA PRO A 313 -13.44 -9.91 13.86
C PRO A 313 -14.87 -9.38 14.06
N ASP A 314 -15.83 -9.81 13.23
CA ASP A 314 -17.22 -9.36 13.35
C ASP A 314 -17.85 -9.82 14.67
N ALA A 315 -17.55 -11.04 15.12
CA ALA A 315 -17.99 -11.53 16.42
C ALA A 315 -17.42 -10.70 17.57
N VAL A 316 -16.16 -10.28 17.52
CA VAL A 316 -15.58 -9.38 18.54
C VAL A 316 -16.41 -8.11 18.64
N LEU A 317 -16.74 -7.47 17.50
CA LEU A 317 -17.47 -6.20 17.47
C LEU A 317 -18.85 -6.30 18.14
N LEU A 318 -19.51 -7.47 18.10
CA LEU A 318 -20.77 -7.70 18.80
C LEU A 318 -20.65 -7.50 20.33
N PHE A 319 -19.50 -7.84 20.90
CA PHE A 319 -19.22 -7.76 22.34
C PHE A 319 -18.47 -6.49 22.76
N LEU A 320 -18.36 -5.51 21.86
CA LEU A 320 -17.78 -4.19 22.17
C LEU A 320 -18.83 -3.08 22.29
N LYS A 321 -20.13 -3.40 22.17
CA LYS A 321 -21.22 -2.40 22.14
C LYS A 321 -21.39 -1.61 23.44
N ASP A 322 -20.87 -2.12 24.55
CA ASP A 322 -20.89 -1.48 25.87
C ASP A 322 -19.62 -0.66 26.17
N LYS A 323 -18.59 -0.79 25.33
CA LYS A 323 -17.34 -0.02 25.45
C LYS A 323 -17.54 1.44 25.09
N LYS A 324 -16.58 2.27 25.51
CA LYS A 324 -16.63 3.72 25.31
C LYS A 324 -15.35 4.26 24.70
N ASP A 325 -15.53 5.26 23.85
CA ASP A 325 -14.46 6.07 23.26
C ASP A 325 -13.37 5.28 22.54
N LEU A 326 -13.74 4.17 21.89
CA LEU A 326 -12.81 3.36 21.10
C LEU A 326 -12.27 4.16 19.91
N GLY A 327 -11.05 3.83 19.49
CA GLY A 327 -10.40 4.37 18.29
C GLY A 327 -10.17 3.33 17.20
N ILE A 328 -9.88 3.77 15.98
CA ILE A 328 -9.54 2.93 14.82
C ILE A 328 -8.23 3.42 14.21
N HIS A 329 -7.23 2.54 14.21
CA HIS A 329 -6.02 2.63 13.38
C HIS A 329 -5.77 1.20 12.87
N SER A 330 -6.27 0.91 11.68
CA SER A 330 -6.37 -0.48 11.20
C SER A 330 -5.85 -0.58 9.79
N GLU A 331 -5.38 -1.76 9.37
CA GLU A 331 -5.10 -2.00 7.95
C GLU A 331 -6.37 -1.74 7.11
N MET A 332 -7.50 -2.26 7.59
CA MET A 332 -8.83 -2.06 7.02
C MET A 332 -9.93 -2.14 8.10
N PHE A 333 -11.16 -1.78 7.76
CA PHE A 333 -12.34 -2.17 8.54
C PHE A 333 -13.54 -2.44 7.63
N SER A 334 -14.55 -3.09 8.20
CA SER A 334 -15.80 -3.45 7.53
C SER A 334 -17.03 -2.86 8.25
N ASP A 335 -18.22 -3.30 7.85
CA ASP A 335 -19.51 -2.79 8.30
C ASP A 335 -19.68 -2.71 9.83
N GLY A 336 -19.12 -3.68 10.58
CA GLY A 336 -19.25 -3.69 12.04
C GLY A 336 -18.62 -2.47 12.73
N VAL A 337 -17.56 -1.87 12.16
CA VAL A 337 -16.98 -0.62 12.70
C VAL A 337 -17.91 0.57 12.46
N VAL A 338 -18.62 0.58 11.33
CA VAL A 338 -19.65 1.59 11.03
C VAL A 338 -20.77 1.50 12.07
N GLU A 339 -21.21 0.29 12.42
CA GLU A 339 -22.24 0.09 13.45
C GLU A 339 -21.79 0.57 14.84
N LEU A 340 -20.55 0.27 15.25
CA LEU A 340 -20.02 0.77 16.53
C LEU A 340 -19.85 2.29 16.53
N PHE A 341 -19.52 2.90 15.39
CA PHE A 341 -19.47 4.35 15.26
C PHE A 341 -20.87 4.97 15.40
N GLU A 342 -21.86 4.45 14.68
CA GLU A 342 -23.27 4.89 14.76
C GLU A 342 -23.85 4.75 16.18
N ALA A 343 -23.42 3.72 16.92
CA ALA A 343 -23.77 3.50 18.32
C ALA A 343 -23.04 4.43 19.31
N GLY A 344 -22.09 5.26 18.84
CA GLY A 344 -21.29 6.16 19.68
C GLY A 344 -20.18 5.47 20.49
N VAL A 345 -19.89 4.20 20.19
CA VAL A 345 -18.82 3.42 20.83
C VAL A 345 -17.45 3.82 20.28
N VAL A 346 -17.32 3.89 18.95
CA VAL A 346 -16.11 4.38 18.29
C VAL A 346 -16.21 5.89 18.15
N THR A 347 -15.32 6.62 18.82
CA THR A 347 -15.27 8.09 18.77
C THR A 347 -13.93 8.63 18.32
N ASN A 348 -12.87 7.80 18.37
CA ASN A 348 -11.47 8.18 18.12
C ASN A 348 -10.93 9.29 19.04
N LYS A 349 -11.67 9.73 20.07
CA LYS A 349 -11.29 10.86 20.93
C LYS A 349 -10.07 10.57 21.82
N LYS A 350 -9.84 9.29 22.12
CA LYS A 350 -8.75 8.83 23.00
C LYS A 350 -7.49 8.39 22.25
N LYS A 351 -7.52 8.40 20.91
CA LYS A 351 -6.33 8.09 20.12
C LYS A 351 -5.21 9.10 20.40
N THR A 352 -3.99 8.60 20.56
CA THR A 352 -2.80 9.46 20.70
C THR A 352 -2.39 10.08 19.37
N LEU A 353 -2.46 9.29 18.28
CA LEU A 353 -2.17 9.75 16.93
C LEU A 353 -3.48 9.87 16.14
N HIS A 354 -3.66 10.98 15.42
CA HIS A 354 -4.88 11.29 14.67
C HIS A 354 -6.18 11.23 15.52
N PRO A 355 -6.28 12.03 16.61
CA PRO A 355 -7.49 12.06 17.42
C PRO A 355 -8.70 12.50 16.59
N GLY A 356 -9.83 11.82 16.79
CA GLY A 356 -11.09 12.09 16.09
C GLY A 356 -11.16 11.49 14.67
N LYS A 357 -10.14 10.77 14.20
CA LYS A 357 -10.11 10.15 12.87
C LYS A 357 -9.94 8.64 12.92
N MET A 358 -10.69 7.93 12.08
CA MET A 358 -10.39 6.55 11.69
C MET A 358 -9.28 6.57 10.65
N ILE A 359 -8.22 5.79 10.87
CA ILE A 359 -7.07 5.70 9.96
C ILE A 359 -7.00 4.31 9.36
N VAL A 360 -7.00 4.20 8.03
CA VAL A 360 -6.96 2.92 7.30
C VAL A 360 -6.15 2.95 6.01
N ALA A 361 -5.73 1.78 5.51
CA ALA A 361 -5.02 1.65 4.23
C ALA A 361 -5.96 1.28 3.08
N PHE A 362 -6.94 0.41 3.35
CA PHE A 362 -7.97 0.01 2.39
C PHE A 362 -9.28 -0.34 3.11
N LEU A 363 -10.36 -0.56 2.36
CA LEU A 363 -11.71 -0.82 2.87
C LEU A 363 -12.37 -1.96 2.10
N MET A 364 -13.16 -2.78 2.79
CA MET A 364 -13.92 -3.87 2.17
C MET A 364 -15.14 -4.21 3.03
N GLY A 365 -16.32 -4.23 2.41
CA GLY A 365 -17.59 -4.42 3.11
C GLY A 365 -18.76 -4.30 2.15
N SER A 366 -19.92 -3.93 2.66
CA SER A 366 -21.09 -3.67 1.83
C SER A 366 -21.15 -2.23 1.31
N LYS A 367 -22.15 -1.94 0.48
CA LYS A 367 -22.48 -0.57 0.08
C LYS A 367 -22.66 0.39 1.29
N LYS A 368 -23.13 -0.09 2.45
CA LYS A 368 -23.25 0.74 3.67
C LYS A 368 -21.91 1.36 4.06
N LEU A 369 -20.83 0.56 4.03
CA LEU A 369 -19.48 1.03 4.31
C LEU A 369 -19.05 2.09 3.29
N TYR A 370 -19.26 1.82 2.01
CA TYR A 370 -18.83 2.72 0.94
C TYR A 370 -19.57 4.06 0.99
N ASP A 371 -20.87 4.04 1.26
CA ASP A 371 -21.66 5.26 1.48
C ASP A 371 -21.17 6.02 2.72
N PHE A 372 -20.85 5.32 3.81
CA PHE A 372 -20.36 5.93 5.06
C PHE A 372 -19.03 6.67 4.89
N VAL A 373 -18.11 6.16 4.08
CA VAL A 373 -16.77 6.77 3.91
C VAL A 373 -16.73 7.86 2.84
N ASN A 374 -17.74 7.93 1.96
CA ASN A 374 -17.80 8.89 0.88
C ASN A 374 -17.86 10.34 1.41
N ASN A 375 -16.84 11.13 1.12
CA ASN A 375 -16.66 12.49 1.60
C ASN A 375 -16.75 12.67 3.13
N ASN A 376 -16.48 11.63 3.90
CA ASN A 376 -16.57 11.68 5.36
C ASN A 376 -15.24 12.16 5.96
N PRO A 377 -15.19 13.37 6.57
CA PRO A 377 -13.95 13.90 7.14
C PRO A 377 -13.47 13.13 8.36
N MET A 378 -14.24 12.20 8.93
CA MET A 378 -13.81 11.39 10.07
C MET A 378 -13.01 10.15 9.67
N VAL A 379 -12.94 9.82 8.37
CA VAL A 379 -12.22 8.67 7.84
C VAL A 379 -11.13 9.17 6.93
N GLU A 380 -9.87 8.85 7.25
CA GLU A 380 -8.73 9.18 6.40
C GLU A 380 -7.97 7.92 6.01
N MET A 381 -7.66 7.83 4.73
CA MET A 381 -6.92 6.72 4.16
C MET A 381 -5.51 7.15 3.78
N TYR A 382 -4.54 6.27 4.03
CA TYR A 382 -3.12 6.55 3.76
C TYR A 382 -2.44 5.32 3.14
N PRO A 383 -1.32 5.51 2.42
CA PRO A 383 -0.49 4.41 1.96
C PRO A 383 -0.11 3.42 3.08
N VAL A 384 0.06 2.15 2.70
CA VAL A 384 0.29 1.08 3.68
C VAL A 384 1.66 1.19 4.37
N ASP A 385 2.65 1.81 3.73
CA ASP A 385 3.95 2.13 4.33
C ASP A 385 3.88 3.24 5.39
N TYR A 386 2.70 3.84 5.60
CA TYR A 386 2.33 4.66 6.75
C TYR A 386 1.46 3.89 7.76
N VAL A 387 0.30 3.39 7.32
CA VAL A 387 -0.71 2.80 8.21
C VAL A 387 -0.18 1.57 8.94
N ASN A 388 0.48 0.67 8.20
CA ASN A 388 1.02 -0.57 8.74
C ASN A 388 2.45 -0.41 9.27
N ASN A 389 3.07 0.76 9.16
CA ASN A 389 4.44 0.90 9.65
C ASN A 389 4.49 0.73 11.18
N PRO A 390 5.24 -0.25 11.72
CA PRO A 390 5.31 -0.48 13.17
C PRO A 390 5.69 0.77 13.97
N THR A 391 6.53 1.64 13.39
CA THR A 391 6.96 2.91 14.02
C THR A 391 5.88 4.00 14.02
N VAL A 392 4.85 3.87 13.20
CA VAL A 392 3.65 4.71 13.22
C VAL A 392 2.63 4.10 14.18
N ILE A 393 2.38 2.80 14.09
CA ILE A 393 1.45 2.07 14.98
C ILE A 393 1.82 2.28 16.45
N MET A 394 3.11 2.16 16.80
CA MET A 394 3.58 2.31 18.18
C MET A 394 3.29 3.68 18.83
N LYS A 395 2.92 4.69 18.04
CA LYS A 395 2.57 6.03 18.52
C LYS A 395 1.14 6.11 19.07
N ASN A 396 0.31 5.10 18.84
CA ASN A 396 -1.01 4.98 19.46
C ASN A 396 -0.86 4.24 20.80
N ASP A 397 -1.15 4.91 21.92
CA ASP A 397 -1.23 4.23 23.22
C ASP A 397 -2.47 3.32 23.24
N ASN A 398 -2.40 2.22 24.01
CA ASN A 398 -3.49 1.26 24.20
C ASN A 398 -4.01 0.69 22.87
N MET A 399 -3.09 0.37 21.96
CA MET A 399 -3.41 -0.26 20.68
C MET A 399 -3.75 -1.74 20.90
N VAL A 400 -4.84 -2.23 20.34
CA VAL A 400 -5.23 -3.64 20.36
C VAL A 400 -5.34 -4.15 18.93
N SER A 401 -4.52 -5.14 18.57
CA SER A 401 -4.59 -5.82 17.27
C SER A 401 -5.23 -7.19 17.41
N ILE A 402 -6.19 -7.50 16.54
CA ILE A 402 -6.89 -8.78 16.52
C ILE A 402 -6.75 -9.40 15.13
N ASN A 403 -6.02 -10.51 15.07
CA ASN A 403 -5.72 -11.21 13.82
C ASN A 403 -6.07 -12.70 13.94
N SER A 404 -6.39 -13.33 12.82
CA SER A 404 -6.63 -14.77 12.76
C SER A 404 -5.39 -15.56 12.35
N CYS A 405 -5.33 -16.85 12.73
CA CYS A 405 -4.26 -17.75 12.33
C CYS A 405 -4.76 -19.17 12.01
N VAL A 406 -3.89 -19.97 11.37
CA VAL A 406 -4.15 -21.34 10.91
C VAL A 406 -3.71 -22.37 11.95
N GLN A 407 -2.52 -22.22 12.53
CA GLN A 407 -2.01 -23.11 13.56
C GLN A 407 -1.15 -22.36 14.56
N VAL A 408 -1.14 -22.83 15.80
CA VAL A 408 -0.19 -22.40 16.84
C VAL A 408 0.46 -23.63 17.46
N ASP A 409 1.79 -23.67 17.49
CA ASP A 409 2.51 -24.77 18.15
C ASP A 409 2.70 -24.57 19.66
N LEU A 410 3.10 -25.62 20.39
CA LEU A 410 3.34 -25.56 21.84
C LEU A 410 4.47 -24.59 22.27
N MET A 411 5.28 -24.07 21.34
CA MET A 411 6.27 -23.02 21.62
C MET A 411 5.67 -21.62 21.46
N GLY A 412 4.50 -21.50 20.83
CA GLY A 412 3.84 -20.27 20.45
C GLY A 412 4.27 -19.74 19.07
N GLN A 413 4.83 -20.58 18.20
CA GLN A 413 5.00 -20.20 16.79
C GLN A 413 3.63 -20.21 16.11
N VAL A 414 3.34 -19.20 15.30
CA VAL A 414 2.05 -19.03 14.65
C VAL A 414 2.23 -19.15 13.14
N CYS A 415 1.45 -20.01 12.50
CA CYS A 415 1.28 -20.07 11.06
C CYS A 415 -0.07 -19.47 10.69
N SER A 416 -0.08 -18.51 9.76
CA SER A 416 -1.32 -17.83 9.33
C SER A 416 -1.55 -17.89 7.82
N GLU A 417 -0.54 -18.24 7.03
CA GLU A 417 -0.58 -18.06 5.57
C GLU A 417 -0.41 -19.34 4.73
N SER A 418 -0.16 -20.48 5.39
CA SER A 418 0.05 -21.76 4.71
C SER A 418 -0.59 -22.92 5.47
N ILE A 419 -0.78 -24.04 4.78
CA ILE A 419 -1.13 -25.35 5.35
C ILE A 419 -0.06 -26.31 4.85
N GLY A 420 0.90 -26.65 5.71
CA GLY A 420 2.15 -27.27 5.29
C GLY A 420 2.77 -26.50 4.12
N LEU A 421 3.06 -27.19 3.03
CA LEU A 421 3.66 -26.61 1.82
C LEU A 421 2.69 -25.74 0.98
N LYS A 422 1.38 -25.78 1.24
CA LYS A 422 0.39 -25.07 0.41
C LYS A 422 0.22 -23.63 0.91
N GLN A 423 0.62 -22.65 0.09
CA GLN A 423 0.28 -21.25 0.33
C GLN A 423 -1.22 -21.03 0.20
N ILE A 424 -1.83 -20.42 1.22
CA ILE A 424 -3.25 -20.10 1.24
C ILE A 424 -3.51 -18.59 1.28
N SER A 425 -2.58 -17.77 1.77
CA SER A 425 -2.74 -16.30 1.78
C SER A 425 -1.39 -15.58 1.68
N GLY A 426 -1.08 -14.71 2.63
CA GLY A 426 0.21 -14.06 2.80
C GLY A 426 0.29 -13.49 4.22
N VAL A 427 1.49 -13.11 4.64
CA VAL A 427 1.70 -12.45 5.94
C VAL A 427 0.83 -11.21 6.14
N GLY A 428 0.56 -10.47 5.05
CA GLY A 428 -0.20 -9.22 5.10
C GLY A 428 0.41 -8.24 6.11
N GLY A 429 -0.45 -7.51 6.84
CA GLY A 429 -0.02 -6.67 7.96
C GLY A 429 -0.04 -7.34 9.33
N GLN A 430 -0.24 -8.66 9.43
CA GLN A 430 -0.35 -9.31 10.74
C GLN A 430 0.88 -9.01 11.61
N VAL A 431 2.08 -9.28 11.09
CA VAL A 431 3.33 -9.07 11.84
C VAL A 431 3.62 -7.59 12.06
N ASP A 432 3.22 -6.74 11.11
CA ASP A 432 3.34 -5.30 11.19
C ASP A 432 2.63 -4.76 12.45
N PHE A 433 1.37 -5.16 12.61
CA PHE A 433 0.57 -4.82 13.78
C PHE A 433 1.02 -5.54 15.05
N VAL A 434 1.42 -6.81 15.00
CA VAL A 434 1.98 -7.51 16.18
C VAL A 434 3.16 -6.72 16.75
N ARG A 435 4.10 -6.31 15.90
CA ARG A 435 5.29 -5.57 16.34
C ARG A 435 4.97 -4.15 16.74
N GLY A 436 4.20 -3.42 15.94
CA GLY A 436 3.80 -2.04 16.24
C GLY A 436 3.04 -1.93 17.56
N VAL A 437 2.12 -2.86 17.81
CA VAL A 437 1.36 -2.93 19.07
C VAL A 437 2.24 -3.32 20.25
N THR A 438 3.14 -4.30 20.08
CA THR A 438 4.08 -4.67 21.16
C THR A 438 4.98 -3.50 21.57
N MET A 439 5.31 -2.62 20.63
CA MET A 439 6.10 -1.41 20.87
C MET A 439 5.28 -0.26 21.45
N ALA A 440 3.94 -0.29 21.31
CA ALA A 440 3.05 0.71 21.84
C ALA A 440 2.93 0.61 23.36
N LYS A 441 2.70 1.75 24.02
CA LYS A 441 2.42 1.77 25.45
C LYS A 441 1.09 1.06 25.72
N ASN A 442 1.13 0.05 26.59
CA ASN A 442 -0.03 -0.79 26.95
C ASN A 442 -0.68 -1.53 25.76
N GLY A 443 0.06 -1.76 24.66
CA GLY A 443 -0.48 -2.48 23.52
C GLY A 443 -0.73 -3.96 23.82
N LYS A 444 -1.73 -4.55 23.16
CA LYS A 444 -2.08 -5.98 23.26
C LYS A 444 -2.28 -6.57 21.88
N SER A 445 -1.53 -7.62 21.52
CA SER A 445 -1.71 -8.31 20.25
C SER A 445 -2.38 -9.66 20.44
N ILE A 446 -3.47 -9.91 19.72
CA ILE A 446 -4.35 -11.06 19.89
C ILE A 446 -4.37 -11.88 18.60
N MET A 447 -3.93 -13.14 18.70
CA MET A 447 -4.13 -14.17 17.68
C MET A 447 -5.36 -15.00 18.05
N ALA A 448 -6.42 -14.91 17.25
CA ALA A 448 -7.68 -15.59 17.49
C ALA A 448 -7.92 -16.70 16.47
N MET A 449 -8.36 -17.88 16.92
CA MET A 449 -8.72 -18.97 16.01
C MET A 449 -9.67 -19.95 16.68
N PRO A 450 -10.52 -20.67 15.93
CA PRO A 450 -11.13 -21.90 16.44
C PRO A 450 -10.03 -22.85 16.89
N SER A 451 -10.28 -23.62 17.94
CA SER A 451 -9.33 -24.61 18.43
C SER A 451 -9.17 -25.82 17.49
N THR A 452 -10.14 -26.02 16.58
CA THR A 452 -10.16 -27.12 15.60
C THR A 452 -10.48 -26.66 14.17
N ALA A 453 -10.22 -27.54 13.21
CA ALA A 453 -10.59 -27.45 11.80
C ALA A 453 -11.26 -28.76 11.35
N ALA A 454 -11.63 -28.85 10.06
CA ALA A 454 -12.18 -30.05 9.44
C ALA A 454 -13.34 -30.67 10.26
N LYS A 455 -14.30 -29.84 10.68
CA LYS A 455 -15.46 -30.23 11.50
C LYS A 455 -15.06 -30.90 12.84
N GLY A 456 -14.06 -30.35 13.52
CA GLY A 456 -13.61 -30.83 14.84
C GLY A 456 -12.57 -31.94 14.81
N THR A 457 -12.21 -32.45 13.63
CA THR A 457 -11.33 -33.63 13.51
C THR A 457 -9.84 -33.30 13.49
N VAL A 458 -9.46 -32.03 13.33
CA VAL A 458 -8.06 -31.58 13.29
C VAL A 458 -7.86 -30.47 14.32
N SER A 459 -6.90 -30.63 15.23
CA SER A 459 -6.52 -29.57 16.17
C SER A 459 -5.75 -28.46 15.46
N LYS A 460 -6.02 -27.20 15.82
CA LYS A 460 -5.24 -26.03 15.39
C LYS A 460 -4.18 -25.62 16.42
N ILE A 461 -4.26 -26.14 17.64
CA ILE A 461 -3.15 -26.12 18.61
C ILE A 461 -2.39 -27.43 18.47
N VAL A 462 -1.14 -27.37 18.03
CA VAL A 462 -0.37 -28.53 17.60
C VAL A 462 0.94 -28.66 18.37
N PRO A 463 1.53 -29.86 18.49
CA PRO A 463 2.87 -30.00 19.06
C PRO A 463 3.96 -29.22 18.33
N LEU A 464 3.89 -29.28 17.00
CA LEU A 464 4.78 -28.70 16.01
C LEU A 464 3.89 -28.25 14.86
N LEU A 465 4.23 -27.13 14.23
CA LEU A 465 3.58 -26.72 12.98
C LEU A 465 3.78 -27.79 11.91
N ASP A 466 2.84 -27.86 10.96
CA ASP A 466 2.91 -28.80 9.85
C ASP A 466 4.25 -28.68 9.09
N GLU A 467 4.75 -29.81 8.60
CA GLU A 467 5.98 -29.81 7.80
C GLU A 467 5.83 -28.90 6.57
N GLY A 468 6.78 -27.98 6.41
CA GLY A 468 6.77 -26.98 5.33
C GLY A 468 5.93 -25.74 5.60
N ALA A 469 5.19 -25.67 6.72
CA ALA A 469 4.43 -24.48 7.10
C ALA A 469 5.35 -23.28 7.35
N ALA A 470 4.97 -22.12 6.79
CA ALA A 470 5.64 -20.85 7.06
C ALA A 470 5.26 -20.33 8.45
N VAL A 471 6.27 -20.05 9.28
CA VAL A 471 6.06 -19.31 10.53
C VAL A 471 5.78 -17.86 10.17
N THR A 472 4.54 -17.42 10.32
CA THR A 472 4.11 -16.05 10.03
C THR A 472 4.45 -15.13 11.22
N THR A 473 3.97 -15.46 12.42
CA THR A 473 4.31 -14.72 13.66
C THR A 473 5.24 -15.56 14.52
N SER A 474 6.45 -15.06 14.76
CA SER A 474 7.46 -15.82 15.50
C SER A 474 7.06 -15.99 16.97
N ARG A 475 7.59 -17.03 17.62
CA ARG A 475 7.43 -17.24 19.08
C ARG A 475 7.90 -16.05 19.93
N ASN A 476 8.76 -15.18 19.40
CA ASN A 476 9.25 -14.00 20.14
C ASN A 476 8.27 -12.82 20.04
N ASP A 477 7.52 -12.78 18.93
CA ASP A 477 6.56 -11.73 18.61
C ASP A 477 5.19 -12.01 19.26
N VAL A 478 4.76 -13.28 19.35
CA VAL A 478 3.43 -13.66 19.89
C VAL A 478 3.17 -13.12 21.30
N ASP A 479 1.92 -12.69 21.53
CA ASP A 479 1.45 -12.12 22.79
C ASP A 479 0.25 -12.92 23.36
N TYR A 480 -0.98 -12.65 22.94
CA TYR A 480 -2.16 -13.43 23.32
C TYR A 480 -2.58 -14.40 22.21
N VAL A 481 -2.99 -15.60 22.59
CA VAL A 481 -3.69 -16.57 21.73
C VAL A 481 -5.07 -16.84 22.31
N VAL A 482 -6.11 -16.80 21.50
CA VAL A 482 -7.51 -16.94 21.92
C VAL A 482 -8.21 -17.99 21.08
N THR A 483 -8.95 -18.87 21.76
CA THR A 483 -9.89 -19.82 21.15
C THR A 483 -11.26 -19.69 21.81
N GLU A 484 -12.22 -20.50 21.38
CA GLU A 484 -13.53 -20.63 22.03
C GLU A 484 -13.42 -21.15 23.47
N TYR A 485 -12.29 -21.72 23.88
CA TYR A 485 -12.05 -22.25 25.24
C TYR A 485 -11.34 -21.28 26.18
N GLY A 486 -10.90 -20.11 25.70
CA GLY A 486 -10.33 -19.06 26.55
C GLY A 486 -9.12 -18.36 25.96
N VAL A 487 -8.35 -17.74 26.86
CA VAL A 487 -7.23 -16.85 26.54
C VAL A 487 -5.92 -17.40 27.10
N ALA A 488 -4.89 -17.51 26.25
CA ALA A 488 -3.52 -17.83 26.63
C ALA A 488 -2.59 -16.63 26.37
N HIS A 489 -2.17 -15.95 27.44
CA HIS A 489 -1.10 -14.95 27.38
C HIS A 489 0.27 -15.65 27.36
N LEU A 490 1.14 -15.35 26.38
CA LEU A 490 2.42 -16.04 26.13
C LEU A 490 3.66 -15.16 26.32
N LYS A 491 3.51 -13.83 26.33
CA LYS A 491 4.64 -12.91 26.53
C LYS A 491 5.25 -13.11 27.93
N GLY A 492 6.58 -13.15 28.01
CA GLY A 492 7.31 -13.36 29.26
C GLY A 492 7.28 -14.79 29.84
N LYS A 493 6.56 -15.74 29.21
CA LYS A 493 6.45 -17.13 29.69
C LYS A 493 7.57 -18.03 29.16
N THR A 494 7.95 -19.03 29.97
CA THR A 494 8.84 -20.13 29.53
C THR A 494 8.14 -21.03 28.52
N LEU A 495 8.88 -21.84 27.75
CA LEU A 495 8.27 -22.80 26.81
C LEU A 495 7.29 -23.76 27.49
N ARG A 496 7.56 -24.16 28.73
CA ARG A 496 6.66 -25.04 29.50
C ARG A 496 5.35 -24.31 29.85
N ASP A 497 5.44 -23.08 30.32
CA ASP A 497 4.24 -22.32 30.72
C ASP A 497 3.41 -21.90 29.51
N ARG A 498 4.05 -21.67 28.36
CA ARG A 498 3.36 -21.46 27.08
C ARG A 498 2.58 -22.70 26.65
N ALA A 499 3.24 -23.85 26.64
CA ALA A 499 2.60 -25.09 26.25
C ALA A 499 1.42 -25.43 27.17
N ARG A 500 1.55 -25.25 28.49
CA ARG A 500 0.41 -25.38 29.43
C ARG A 500 -0.73 -24.43 29.12
N ALA A 501 -0.42 -23.15 28.88
CA ALA A 501 -1.44 -22.15 28.57
C ALA A 501 -2.19 -22.48 27.27
N LEU A 502 -1.47 -22.90 26.23
CA LEU A 502 -2.05 -23.30 24.95
C LEU A 502 -2.90 -24.57 25.07
N ILE A 503 -2.43 -25.59 25.78
CA ILE A 503 -3.20 -26.84 26.01
C ILE A 503 -4.51 -26.56 26.74
N ASN A 504 -4.50 -25.64 27.71
CA ASN A 504 -5.71 -25.28 28.46
C ASN A 504 -6.80 -24.60 27.60
N ILE A 505 -6.43 -24.04 26.45
CA ILE A 505 -7.36 -23.45 25.48
C ILE A 505 -7.51 -24.29 24.20
N ALA A 506 -6.95 -25.51 24.18
CA ALA A 506 -7.20 -26.47 23.11
C ALA A 506 -8.56 -27.17 23.31
N HIS A 507 -9.10 -27.73 22.23
CA HIS A 507 -10.30 -28.55 22.30
C HIS A 507 -10.08 -29.76 23.22
N PRO A 508 -11.03 -30.10 24.10
CA PRO A 508 -10.90 -31.19 25.08
C PRO A 508 -10.40 -32.50 24.47
N ASP A 509 -10.92 -32.89 23.30
CA ASP A 509 -10.57 -34.14 22.61
C ASP A 509 -9.07 -34.29 22.26
N PHE A 510 -8.32 -33.18 22.16
CA PHE A 510 -6.90 -33.21 21.79
C PHE A 510 -5.96 -32.93 22.98
N ARG A 511 -6.48 -32.58 24.17
CA ARG A 511 -5.64 -32.20 25.31
C ARG A 511 -4.74 -33.33 25.78
N ASP A 512 -5.26 -34.56 25.85
CA ASP A 512 -4.48 -35.72 26.32
C ASP A 512 -3.28 -36.03 25.41
N GLU A 513 -3.45 -35.87 24.10
CA GLU A 513 -2.36 -36.04 23.13
C GLU A 513 -1.31 -34.94 23.28
N LEU A 514 -1.75 -33.68 23.39
CA LEU A 514 -0.85 -32.54 23.59
C LEU A 514 -0.11 -32.61 24.93
N VAL A 515 -0.75 -33.13 25.98
CA VAL A 515 -0.13 -33.39 27.29
C VAL A 515 0.96 -34.45 27.17
N LYS A 516 0.72 -35.57 26.49
CA LYS A 516 1.75 -36.60 26.26
C LYS A 516 2.96 -36.03 25.53
N GLU A 517 2.73 -35.20 24.53
CA GLU A 517 3.82 -34.58 23.77
C GLU A 517 4.52 -33.48 24.57
N PHE A 518 3.82 -32.73 25.43
CA PHE A 518 4.42 -31.84 26.43
C PHE A 518 5.39 -32.61 27.33
N GLU A 519 4.95 -33.72 27.92
CA GLU A 519 5.74 -34.50 28.88
C GLU A 519 6.98 -35.09 28.22
N LYS A 520 6.83 -35.61 27.00
CA LYS A 520 7.93 -36.12 26.19
C LYS A 520 8.92 -35.02 25.83
N ARG A 521 8.44 -33.88 25.33
CA ARG A 521 9.28 -32.76 24.86
C ARG A 521 10.05 -32.09 25.99
N PHE A 522 9.44 -31.91 27.15
CA PHE A 522 10.02 -31.16 28.27
C PHE A 522 10.54 -32.04 29.41
N SER A 523 10.42 -33.37 29.27
CA SER A 523 10.88 -34.35 30.27
C SER A 523 10.36 -34.05 31.69
N THR A 524 9.10 -33.61 31.78
CA THR A 524 8.44 -33.23 33.04
C THR A 524 6.95 -33.52 32.94
N LYS A 525 6.32 -33.90 34.05
CA LYS A 525 4.86 -34.04 34.09
C LYS A 525 4.16 -32.70 33.85
N PHE A 526 2.98 -32.77 33.22
CA PHE A 526 2.15 -31.60 32.91
C PHE A 526 1.81 -30.79 34.15
#